data_AF-A0AAF0UZ27-F1
#
_entry.id   AF-A0AAF0UZ27-F1
#
_cell.length_a   1.000
_cell.length_b   1.000
_cell.length_c   1.000
_cell.angle_alpha   90.00
_cell.angle_beta   90.00
_cell.angle_gamma   90.00
#
_symmetry.space_group_name_H-M   'P 1'
#
loop_
_entity.id
_entity.type
_entity.pdbx_description
1 polymer ?
#
loop_
_entity_poly.entity_id
_entity_poly.type
_entity_poly.pdbx_seq_one_letter_code
_entity_poly.pdbx_strand_id
1 'polypeptide(L)'
;MIQDQRILEEEEIVSKLALTVEFEEVAKKEETTWRQRSRAVWLKQGDRNTSFFHKTANAHRRVNTIDKIKVRDELLTEPAEIQKEITEYYEKLYAETEDWRPDLE
;
A
#
# COMPACT_ATOMS: atom_id res chain seq x y z
N MET A 1 -38.51 21.50 11.72
CA MET A 1 -38.24 20.09 12.05
C MET A 1 -39.53 19.27 11.90
N ILE A 2 -39.98 19.02 10.66
CA ILE A 2 -41.25 18.28 10.39
C ILE A 2 -41.06 17.20 9.29
N GLN A 3 -39.90 17.10 8.65
CA GLN A 3 -39.68 16.11 7.57
C GLN A 3 -39.41 14.68 8.04
N ASP A 4 -39.25 14.44 9.35
CA ASP A 4 -38.82 13.15 9.90
C ASP A 4 -39.99 12.22 10.32
N GLN A 5 -41.23 12.54 9.90
CA GLN A 5 -42.44 11.76 10.25
C GLN A 5 -43.10 11.04 9.08
N ARG A 6 -42.51 11.04 7.87
CA ARG A 6 -43.02 10.20 6.78
C ARG A 6 -42.57 8.76 6.99
N ILE A 7 -43.53 7.83 7.00
CA ILE A 7 -43.24 6.39 6.96
C ILE A 7 -42.51 6.13 5.64
N LEU A 8 -41.27 5.64 5.74
CA LEU A 8 -40.43 5.31 4.59
C LEU A 8 -41.10 4.19 3.79
N GLU A 9 -41.11 4.32 2.46
CA GLU A 9 -41.58 3.23 1.62
C GLU A 9 -40.62 2.04 1.72
N GLU A 10 -41.11 0.83 1.44
CA GLU A 10 -40.33 -0.41 1.63
C GLU A 10 -39.00 -0.36 0.85
N GLU A 11 -39.00 0.23 -0.34
CA GLU A 11 -37.81 0.47 -1.15
C GLU A 11 -36.82 1.43 -0.49
N GLU A 12 -37.31 2.50 0.14
CA GLU A 12 -36.48 3.48 0.86
C GLU A 12 -35.88 2.88 2.14
N ILE A 13 -36.61 1.99 2.82
CA ILE A 13 -36.11 1.24 3.98
C ILE A 13 -34.95 0.34 3.55
N VAL A 14 -35.14 -0.43 2.47
CA VAL A 14 -34.09 -1.32 1.93
C VAL A 14 -32.86 -0.53 1.48
N SER A 15 -33.07 0.59 0.78
CA SER A 15 -31.99 1.48 0.35
C SER A 15 -31.21 2.07 1.53
N LYS A 16 -31.93 2.55 2.57
CA LYS A 16 -31.32 3.06 3.80
C LYS A 16 -30.50 1.98 4.50
N LEU A 17 -31.02 0.76 4.60
CA LEU A 17 -30.29 -0.36 5.22
C LEU A 17 -29.00 -0.68 4.46
N ALA A 18 -29.06 -0.77 3.13
CA ALA A 18 -27.89 -1.00 2.30
C ALA A 18 -26.83 0.09 2.49
N LEU A 19 -27.26 1.36 2.49
CA LEU A 19 -26.36 2.50 2.70
C LEU A 19 -25.74 2.50 4.10
N THR A 20 -26.49 2.10 5.14
CA THR A 20 -25.93 2.00 6.49
C THR A 20 -24.87 0.90 6.59
N VAL A 21 -25.07 -0.23 5.93
CA VAL A 21 -24.07 -1.31 5.89
C VAL A 21 -22.81 -0.83 5.16
N GLU A 22 -22.96 -0.20 4.00
CA GLU A 22 -21.83 0.35 3.25
C GLU A 22 -21.07 1.41 4.07
N PHE A 23 -21.80 2.31 4.72
CA PHE A 23 -21.21 3.33 5.59
C PHE A 23 -20.40 2.70 6.73
N GLU A 24 -20.94 1.68 7.40
CA GLU A 24 -20.23 0.97 8.46
C GLU A 24 -18.95 0.30 7.95
N GLU A 25 -18.98 -0.29 6.75
CA GLU A 25 -17.80 -0.88 6.14
C GLU A 25 -16.72 0.15 5.83
N VAL A 26 -17.11 1.30 5.26
CA VAL A 26 -16.20 2.40 4.95
C VAL A 26 -15.60 2.96 6.24
N ALA A 27 -16.42 3.21 7.27
CA ALA A 27 -15.97 3.70 8.56
C ALA A 27 -14.96 2.75 9.23
N LYS A 28 -15.20 1.43 9.18
CA LYS A 28 -14.26 0.42 9.69
C LYS A 28 -12.92 0.42 8.94
N LYS A 29 -12.95 0.56 7.61
CA LYS A 29 -11.74 0.67 6.77
C LYS A 29 -10.96 1.94 7.10
N GLU A 30 -11.67 3.05 7.28
CA GLU A 30 -11.08 4.32 7.63
C GLU A 30 -10.43 4.29 9.03
N GLU A 31 -11.12 3.77 10.04
CA GLU A 31 -10.57 3.57 11.39
C GLU A 31 -9.29 2.73 11.35
N THR A 32 -9.30 1.64 10.58
CA THR A 32 -8.12 0.77 10.40
C THR A 32 -6.96 1.53 9.75
N THR A 33 -7.26 2.34 8.73
CA THR A 33 -6.27 3.17 8.03
C THR A 33 -5.65 4.20 8.97
N TRP A 34 -6.46 4.89 9.78
CA TRP A 34 -5.97 5.84 10.78
C TRP A 34 -5.14 5.16 11.87
N ARG A 35 -5.55 3.97 12.32
CA ARG A 35 -4.80 3.17 13.30
C ARG A 35 -3.42 2.75 12.76
N GLN A 36 -3.32 2.41 11.48
CA GLN A 36 -2.02 2.11 10.85
C GLN A 36 -1.17 3.37 10.68
N ARG A 37 -1.74 4.46 10.14
CA ARG A 37 -1.04 5.73 9.88
C ARG A 37 -0.50 6.40 11.15
N SER A 38 -1.27 6.35 12.24
CA SER A 38 -0.86 6.93 13.53
C SER A 38 0.32 6.20 14.18
N ARG A 39 0.70 5.01 13.70
CA ARG A 39 1.75 4.15 14.28
C ARG A 39 1.55 3.90 15.78
N ALA A 40 0.32 3.99 16.29
CA ALA A 40 0.03 3.91 17.72
C ALA A 40 0.48 2.57 18.34
N VAL A 41 0.30 1.46 17.60
CA VAL A 41 0.80 0.14 18.03
C VAL A 41 2.33 0.12 18.09
N TRP A 42 2.99 0.77 17.12
CA TRP A 42 4.44 0.88 17.07
C TRP A 42 4.99 1.65 18.26
N LEU A 43 4.37 2.80 18.58
CA LEU A 43 4.70 3.60 19.78
C LEU A 43 4.49 2.79 21.07
N LYS A 44 3.39 2.03 21.17
CA LYS A 44 3.09 1.19 22.33
C LYS A 44 4.12 0.07 22.54
N GLN A 45 4.62 -0.54 21.47
CA GLN A 45 5.61 -1.63 21.55
C GLN A 45 7.03 -1.11 21.83
N GLY A 46 7.28 0.19 21.61
CA GLY A 46 8.58 0.82 21.82
C GLY A 46 9.68 0.22 20.92
N ASP A 47 10.94 0.30 21.34
CA ASP A 47 12.09 -0.21 20.58
C ASP A 47 12.46 -1.66 20.93
N ARG A 48 11.55 -2.38 21.60
CA ARG A 48 11.75 -3.80 21.89
C ARG A 48 11.49 -4.60 20.62
N ASN A 49 12.37 -5.55 20.30
CA ASN A 49 12.20 -6.48 19.17
C ASN A 49 11.08 -7.49 19.47
N THR A 50 9.85 -7.00 19.53
CA THR A 50 8.66 -7.78 19.88
C THR A 50 8.17 -8.59 18.68
N SER A 51 7.34 -9.61 18.94
CA SER A 51 6.72 -10.41 17.87
C SER A 51 5.93 -9.58 16.86
N PHE A 52 5.46 -8.38 17.24
CA PHE A 52 4.86 -7.41 16.33
C PHE A 52 5.84 -6.97 15.23
N PHE A 53 7.05 -6.53 15.60
CA PHE A 53 8.05 -6.08 14.63
C PHE A 53 8.50 -7.21 13.71
N HIS A 54 8.69 -8.42 14.25
CA HIS A 54 9.01 -9.59 13.43
C HIS A 54 7.91 -9.92 12.42
N LYS A 55 6.63 -9.91 12.85
CA LYS A 55 5.50 -10.15 11.95
C LYS A 55 5.40 -9.08 10.86
N THR A 56 5.57 -7.81 11.23
CA THR A 56 5.59 -6.70 10.28
C THR A 56 6.74 -6.87 9.30
N ALA A 57 7.99 -7.02 9.76
CA ALA A 57 9.15 -7.23 8.89
C ALA A 57 8.97 -8.41 7.94
N ASN A 58 8.42 -9.53 8.42
CA ASN A 58 8.14 -10.70 7.58
C ASN A 58 7.03 -10.43 6.55
N ALA A 59 5.99 -9.68 6.90
CA ALA A 59 4.96 -9.27 5.96
C ALA A 59 5.53 -8.34 4.88
N HIS A 60 6.33 -7.35 5.26
CA HIS A 60 7.04 -6.49 4.33
C HIS A 60 7.98 -7.29 3.43
N ARG A 61 8.74 -8.24 3.98
CA ARG A 61 9.59 -9.14 3.19
C ARG A 61 8.75 -9.91 2.17
N ARG A 62 7.65 -10.54 2.58
CA ARG A 62 6.77 -11.31 1.67
C ARG A 62 6.20 -10.46 0.53
N VAL A 63 5.82 -9.21 0.80
CA VAL A 63 5.24 -8.30 -0.22
C VAL A 63 6.32 -7.72 -1.13
N ASN A 64 7.51 -7.47 -0.60
CA ASN A 64 8.59 -6.80 -1.33
C ASN A 64 9.57 -7.78 -1.99
N THR A 65 9.48 -9.08 -1.73
CA THR A 65 10.28 -10.07 -2.45
C THR A 65 9.84 -10.11 -3.91
N ILE A 66 10.80 -9.86 -4.80
CA ILE A 66 10.60 -10.02 -6.24
C ILE A 66 11.00 -11.45 -6.59
N ASP A 67 10.02 -12.34 -6.67
CA ASP A 67 10.27 -13.75 -7.00
C ASP A 67 10.55 -13.96 -8.49
N LYS A 68 9.95 -13.13 -9.36
CA LYS A 68 10.06 -13.24 -10.82
C LYS A 68 9.89 -11.87 -11.46
N ILE A 69 10.61 -11.61 -12.56
CA ILE A 69 10.40 -10.43 -13.41
C ILE A 69 10.27 -10.84 -14.87
N LYS A 70 9.46 -10.10 -15.65
CA LYS A 70 9.31 -10.32 -17.09
C LYS A 70 10.07 -9.22 -17.84
N VAL A 71 11.03 -9.61 -18.67
CA VAL A 71 11.91 -8.72 -19.43
C VAL A 71 11.93 -9.17 -20.88
N ARG A 72 11.54 -8.29 -21.82
CA ARG A 72 11.58 -8.57 -23.27
C ARG A 72 10.96 -9.93 -23.66
N ASP A 73 9.84 -10.25 -23.05
CA ASP A 73 9.09 -11.52 -23.17
C ASP A 73 9.69 -12.78 -22.52
N GLU A 74 10.85 -12.67 -21.89
CA GLU A 74 11.43 -13.73 -21.06
C GLU A 74 11.06 -13.54 -19.58
N LEU A 75 10.77 -14.65 -18.88
CA LEU A 75 10.46 -14.64 -17.45
C LEU A 75 11.68 -15.09 -16.66
N LEU A 76 12.32 -14.16 -15.97
CA LEU A 76 13.45 -14.43 -15.09
C LEU A 76 12.95 -14.85 -13.72
N THR A 77 13.47 -15.97 -13.21
CA THR A 77 13.14 -16.52 -11.88
C THR A 77 14.37 -16.67 -10.99
N GLU A 78 15.57 -16.63 -11.58
CA GLU A 78 16.81 -16.79 -10.82
C GLU A 78 17.19 -15.44 -10.16
N PRO A 79 17.34 -15.37 -8.83
CA PRO A 79 17.61 -14.11 -8.13
C PRO A 79 18.83 -13.35 -8.65
N ALA A 80 19.89 -14.05 -9.06
CA ALA A 80 21.10 -13.44 -9.60
C ALA A 80 20.84 -12.75 -10.95
N GLU A 81 20.01 -13.35 -11.81
CA GLU A 81 19.64 -12.78 -13.10
C GLU A 81 18.71 -11.58 -12.93
N ILE A 82 17.73 -11.70 -12.01
CA ILE A 82 16.83 -10.59 -11.63
C ILE A 82 17.65 -9.40 -11.15
N GLN A 83 18.61 -9.62 -10.25
CA GLN A 83 19.47 -8.55 -9.74
C GLN A 83 20.28 -7.88 -10.85
N LYS A 84 20.89 -8.67 -11.73
CA LYS A 84 21.69 -8.17 -12.84
C LYS A 84 20.86 -7.30 -13.79
N GLU A 85 19.70 -7.79 -14.21
CA GLU A 85 18.84 -7.08 -15.14
C GLU A 85 18.29 -5.78 -14.55
N ILE A 86 17.89 -5.78 -13.27
CA ILE A 86 17.48 -4.56 -12.56
C ILE A 86 18.63 -3.54 -12.53
N THR A 87 19.84 -3.98 -12.20
CA THR A 87 21.01 -3.11 -12.12
C THR A 87 21.31 -2.48 -13.48
N GLU A 88 21.41 -3.30 -14.53
CA GLU A 88 21.68 -2.81 -15.88
C GLU A 88 20.59 -1.87 -16.41
N TYR A 89 19.32 -2.14 -16.08
CA TYR A 89 18.20 -1.29 -16.48
C TYR A 89 18.33 0.11 -15.88
N TYR A 90 18.56 0.19 -14.56
CA TYR A 90 18.66 1.48 -13.87
C TYR A 90 19.96 2.22 -14.16
N GLU A 91 21.08 1.51 -14.36
CA GLU A 91 22.33 2.11 -14.83
C GLU A 91 22.11 2.81 -16.17
N LYS A 92 21.43 2.17 -17.12
CA LYS A 92 21.10 2.76 -18.42
C LYS A 92 20.08 3.89 -18.29
N LEU A 93 19.12 3.79 -17.38
CA LEU A 93 18.07 4.79 -17.18
C LEU A 93 18.64 6.10 -16.60
N TYR A 94 19.59 6.00 -15.68
CA TYR A 94 20.22 7.15 -15.03
C TYR A 94 21.57 7.54 -15.65
N ALA A 95 22.00 6.86 -16.71
CA ALA A 95 23.13 7.30 -17.50
C ALA A 95 22.76 8.62 -18.18
N GLU A 96 23.47 9.68 -17.82
CA GLU A 96 23.37 10.98 -18.48
C GLU A 96 24.12 10.92 -19.80
N THR A 97 23.48 11.38 -20.88
CA THR A 97 24.09 11.43 -22.22
C THR A 97 24.76 12.76 -22.53
N GLU A 98 24.60 13.76 -21.68
CA GLU A 98 25.22 15.07 -21.84
C GLU A 98 26.54 15.16 -21.05
N ASP A 99 27.64 15.39 -21.76
CA ASP A 99 28.96 15.62 -21.16
C ASP A 99 29.07 17.00 -20.48
N TRP A 100 28.16 17.92 -20.79
CA TRP A 100 28.23 19.30 -20.33
C TRP A 100 27.49 19.48 -19.00
N ARG A 101 28.25 19.83 -17.96
CA ARG A 101 27.73 20.26 -16.65
C ARG A 101 28.07 21.75 -16.47
N PRO A 102 27.10 22.63 -16.19
CA PRO A 102 27.41 23.99 -15.78
C PRO A 102 28.09 23.97 -14.41
N ASP A 103 29.21 24.68 -14.29
CA ASP A 103 29.83 24.93 -13.00
C ASP A 103 28.93 25.82 -12.14
N LEU A 104 28.74 25.44 -10.88
CA LEU A 104 28.09 26.26 -9.88
C LEU A 104 29.11 27.31 -9.40
N GLU A 105 29.04 28.51 -9.99
CA GLU A 105 29.66 29.73 -9.42
C GLU A 105 29.07 30.10 -8.05
#